data_AF-A0A5N5U1Q2-F1
#
_entry.id   AF-A0A5N5U1Q2-F1
#
_cell.length_a   1.000
_cell.length_b   1.000
_cell.length_c   1.000
_cell.angle_alpha   90.00
_cell.angle_beta   90.00
_cell.angle_gamma   90.00
#
_symmetry.space_group_name_H-M   'P 1'
#
loop_
_entity.id
_entity.type
_entity.pdbx_description
1 polymer ?
#
loop_
_entity_poly.entity_id
_entity_poly.type
_entity_poly.pdbx_seq_one_letter_code
_entity_poly.pdbx_strand_id
1 'polypeptide(L)'
;MTQADKGGRKPRVTDKDLLDVFHDAEDPVLSTAEVAESVPIKRRGTLNRLRGLEDAGDLESKQIGGRNTVWWLAGLMDTESDRSETPADTSGENLDAESADTRAESDTLDDGVNAAIEAVDTPGSGETLRRRREALREMYDYLKEHGTARRSDFAELVDAESVGYGSFNSFWNNYVKAKDALKQLPNVDPPGEGEHTWRFKA
;
A
#
# COMPACT_ATOMS: atom_id res chain seq x y z
N MET A 1 -18.30 35.61 -27.16
CA MET A 1 -17.27 35.19 -26.19
C MET A 1 -16.92 33.74 -26.52
N THR A 2 -15.83 33.53 -27.25
CA THR A 2 -15.48 32.24 -27.86
C THR A 2 -14.55 31.49 -26.94
N GLN A 3 -14.96 30.28 -26.56
CA GLN A 3 -14.22 29.30 -25.78
C GLN A 3 -12.94 28.91 -26.55
N ALA A 4 -11.78 29.13 -25.93
CA ALA A 4 -10.50 28.77 -26.49
C ALA A 4 -10.26 27.27 -26.33
N ASP A 5 -10.30 26.58 -27.48
CA ASP A 5 -9.79 25.23 -27.69
C ASP A 5 -8.27 25.22 -27.44
N LYS A 6 -7.84 24.60 -26.34
CA LYS A 6 -6.41 24.32 -26.10
C LYS A 6 -6.09 22.92 -26.61
N GLY A 7 -5.68 22.87 -27.88
CA GLY A 7 -5.10 21.69 -28.50
C GLY A 7 -3.89 21.16 -27.72
N GLY A 8 -4.01 19.92 -27.24
CA GLY A 8 -2.89 19.07 -26.82
C GLY A 8 -2.90 17.80 -27.67
N ARG A 9 -1.75 17.42 -28.24
CA ARG A 9 -1.55 16.17 -28.99
C ARG A 9 -2.21 14.99 -28.27
N LYS A 10 -3.08 14.23 -28.94
CA LYS A 10 -3.57 12.93 -28.44
C LYS A 10 -2.38 12.08 -28.01
N PRO A 11 -2.33 11.56 -26.77
CA PRO A 11 -1.37 10.51 -26.44
C PRO A 11 -1.68 9.33 -27.37
N ARG A 12 -0.67 8.88 -28.15
CA ARG A 12 -0.85 7.78 -29.11
C ARG A 12 -0.95 6.41 -28.45
N VAL A 13 -0.62 6.34 -27.15
CA VAL A 13 -0.70 5.14 -26.33
C VAL A 13 -1.30 5.57 -25.00
N THR A 14 -2.41 4.96 -24.64
CA THR A 14 -3.11 5.11 -23.37
C THR A 14 -2.65 4.06 -22.38
N ASP A 15 -2.98 4.26 -21.11
CA ASP A 15 -2.65 3.30 -20.06
C ASP A 15 -3.42 1.98 -20.27
N LYS A 16 -4.64 2.04 -20.83
CA LYS A 16 -5.38 0.87 -21.29
C LYS A 16 -4.64 0.10 -22.39
N ASP A 17 -4.10 0.78 -23.39
CA ASP A 17 -3.34 0.12 -24.47
C ASP A 17 -2.11 -0.64 -23.94
N LEU A 18 -1.55 -0.21 -22.81
CA LEU A 18 -0.45 -0.90 -22.14
C LEU A 18 -0.94 -2.12 -21.35
N LEU A 19 -2.11 -2.05 -20.70
CA LEU A 19 -2.71 -3.18 -19.99
C LEU A 19 -3.20 -4.27 -20.95
N ASP A 20 -3.74 -3.88 -22.10
CA ASP A 20 -4.19 -4.80 -23.15
C ASP A 20 -3.02 -5.69 -23.65
N VAL A 21 -1.77 -5.20 -23.65
CA VAL A 21 -0.59 -6.02 -23.97
C VAL A 21 -0.43 -7.21 -23.02
N PHE A 22 -0.72 -7.05 -21.73
CA PHE A 22 -0.64 -8.15 -20.77
C PHE A 22 -1.84 -9.12 -20.88
N HIS A 23 -3.00 -8.62 -21.30
CA HIS A 23 -4.17 -9.46 -21.55
C HIS A 23 -4.03 -10.32 -22.81
N ASP A 24 -3.38 -9.77 -23.85
CA ASP A 24 -3.20 -10.44 -25.15
C ASP A 24 -1.94 -11.31 -25.22
N ALA A 25 -1.02 -11.17 -24.26
CA ALA A 25 0.21 -11.95 -24.22
C ALA A 25 -0.02 -13.41 -23.83
N GLU A 26 0.77 -14.30 -24.42
CA GLU A 26 0.77 -15.74 -24.07
C GLU A 26 1.37 -15.95 -22.66
N ASP A 27 2.40 -15.17 -22.31
CA ASP A 27 3.03 -15.21 -21.00
C ASP A 27 2.40 -14.16 -20.06
N PRO A 28 1.99 -14.55 -18.83
CA PRO A 28 1.39 -13.64 -17.85
C PRO A 28 2.39 -12.63 -17.26
N VAL A 29 3.68 -12.83 -17.51
CA VAL A 29 4.79 -12.03 -16.96
C VAL A 29 5.64 -11.52 -18.11
N LEU A 30 5.70 -10.20 -18.28
CA LEU A 30 6.45 -9.56 -19.35
C LEU A 30 7.54 -8.64 -18.82
N SER A 31 8.67 -8.59 -19.49
CA SER A 31 9.68 -7.58 -19.24
C SER A 31 9.31 -6.23 -19.86
N THR A 32 9.95 -5.17 -19.36
CA THR A 32 9.85 -3.83 -19.95
C THR A 32 10.20 -3.82 -21.45
N ALA A 33 11.08 -4.72 -21.91
CA ALA A 33 11.48 -4.79 -23.31
C ALA A 33 10.33 -5.35 -24.17
N GLU A 34 9.74 -6.46 -23.74
CA GLU A 34 8.62 -7.13 -24.44
C GLU A 34 7.41 -6.22 -24.57
N VAL A 35 7.05 -5.50 -23.51
CA VAL A 35 5.97 -4.52 -23.59
C VAL A 35 6.33 -3.39 -24.57
N ALA A 36 7.56 -2.90 -24.54
CA ALA A 36 8.00 -1.80 -25.40
C ALA A 36 8.05 -2.17 -26.89
N GLU A 37 8.19 -3.45 -27.23
CA GLU A 37 8.11 -3.94 -28.60
C GLU A 37 6.67 -3.94 -29.13
N SER A 38 5.69 -4.06 -28.24
CA SER A 38 4.26 -4.13 -28.57
C SER A 38 3.57 -2.77 -28.69
N VAL A 39 4.22 -1.68 -28.24
CA VAL A 39 3.63 -0.32 -28.25
C VAL A 39 4.50 0.70 -28.99
N PRO A 40 3.91 1.71 -29.66
CA PRO A 40 4.66 2.72 -30.43
C PRO A 40 5.26 3.83 -29.55
N ILE A 41 5.84 3.47 -28.40
CA ILE A 41 6.58 4.37 -27.50
C ILE A 41 7.95 3.77 -27.17
N LYS A 42 8.94 4.65 -26.94
CA LYS A 42 10.31 4.19 -26.62
C LYS A 42 10.33 3.48 -25.26
N ARG A 43 11.21 2.48 -25.10
CA ARG A 43 11.42 1.71 -23.85
C ARG A 43 11.48 2.54 -22.56
N ARG A 44 12.15 3.71 -22.55
CA ARG A 44 12.17 4.61 -21.39
C ARG A 44 10.78 5.19 -21.06
N GLY A 45 10.02 5.55 -22.09
CA GLY A 45 8.63 6.00 -21.96
C GLY A 45 7.72 4.87 -21.50
N THR A 46 7.89 3.66 -22.04
CA THR A 46 7.20 2.45 -21.58
C THR A 46 7.47 2.18 -20.11
N LEU A 47 8.73 2.17 -19.69
CA LEU A 47 9.10 1.99 -18.28
C LEU A 47 8.42 3.00 -17.35
N ASN A 48 8.42 4.28 -17.73
CA ASN A 48 7.77 5.32 -16.94
C ASN A 48 6.24 5.11 -16.86
N ARG A 49 5.63 4.62 -17.94
CA ARG A 49 4.20 4.31 -17.98
C ARG A 49 3.85 3.06 -17.17
N LEU A 50 4.65 2.00 -17.27
CA LEU A 50 4.51 0.78 -16.47
C LEU A 50 4.67 1.07 -14.98
N ARG A 51 5.62 1.92 -14.61
CA ARG A 51 5.72 2.44 -13.24
C ARG A 51 4.48 3.22 -12.82
N GLY A 52 3.93 4.05 -13.71
CA GLY A 52 2.67 4.76 -13.44
C GLY A 52 1.48 3.82 -13.25
N LEU A 53 1.43 2.70 -14.00
CA LEU A 53 0.41 1.65 -13.85
C LEU A 53 0.61 0.84 -12.55
N GLU A 54 1.86 0.57 -12.17
CA GLU A 54 2.19 0.01 -10.86
C GLU A 54 1.85 0.98 -9.73
N ASP A 55 2.07 2.28 -9.92
CA ASP A 55 1.65 3.33 -8.99
C ASP A 55 0.12 3.43 -8.88
N ALA A 56 -0.61 3.16 -9.97
CA ALA A 56 -2.07 3.06 -9.99
C ALA A 56 -2.59 1.74 -9.37
N GLY A 57 -1.77 0.70 -9.35
CA GLY A 57 -2.10 -0.63 -8.85
C GLY A 57 -2.67 -1.56 -9.92
N ASP A 58 -2.55 -1.22 -11.20
CA ASP A 58 -2.99 -2.07 -12.31
C ASP A 58 -1.93 -3.14 -12.68
N LEU A 59 -0.67 -2.90 -12.31
CA LEU A 59 0.45 -3.81 -12.52
C LEU A 59 1.22 -4.04 -11.22
N GLU A 60 1.85 -5.20 -11.13
CA GLU A 60 2.88 -5.53 -10.16
C GLU A 60 4.23 -5.72 -10.88
N SER A 61 5.33 -5.58 -10.15
CA SER A 61 6.67 -5.76 -10.73
C SER A 61 7.66 -6.48 -9.82
N LYS A 62 8.68 -7.08 -10.44
CA LYS A 62 9.83 -7.69 -9.76
C LYS A 62 11.10 -7.39 -10.51
N GLN A 63 12.11 -6.91 -9.78
CA GLN A 63 13.44 -6.77 -10.33
C GLN A 63 14.14 -8.13 -10.37
N ILE A 64 14.58 -8.52 -11.57
CA ILE A 64 15.34 -9.75 -11.84
C ILE A 64 16.72 -9.38 -12.39
N GLY A 65 17.78 -9.70 -11.64
CA GLY A 65 19.16 -9.51 -12.07
C GLY A 65 19.52 -8.06 -12.44
N GLY A 66 19.90 -7.25 -11.46
CA GLY A 66 20.61 -5.96 -11.56
C GLY A 66 19.91 -4.79 -12.30
N ARG A 67 19.31 -5.03 -13.47
CA ARG A 67 18.73 -4.00 -14.34
C ARG A 67 17.44 -4.42 -15.03
N ASN A 68 17.02 -5.68 -14.93
CA ASN A 68 15.84 -6.17 -15.62
C ASN A 68 14.65 -6.20 -14.64
N THR A 69 13.48 -5.76 -15.11
CA THR A 69 12.23 -5.75 -14.33
C THR A 69 11.17 -6.43 -15.17
N VAL A 70 10.48 -7.38 -14.53
CA VAL A 70 9.30 -8.06 -15.06
C VAL A 70 8.05 -7.51 -14.40
N TRP A 71 6.94 -7.58 -15.13
CA TRP A 71 5.66 -6.95 -14.83
C TRP A 71 4.54 -7.96 -15.08
N TRP A 72 3.48 -7.91 -14.30
CA TRP A 72 2.27 -8.71 -14.49
C TRP A 72 1.04 -7.91 -14.02
N LEU A 73 -0.15 -8.32 -14.46
CA LEU A 73 -1.40 -7.71 -13.99
C LEU A 73 -1.57 -7.96 -12.50
N ALA A 74 -1.93 -6.91 -11.76
CA ALA A 74 -2.16 -7.03 -10.32
C ALA A 74 -3.29 -8.03 -10.03
N GLY A 75 -3.09 -8.92 -9.05
CA GLY A 75 -4.06 -9.97 -8.70
C GLY A 75 -4.10 -11.19 -9.64
N LEU A 76 -3.22 -11.26 -10.63
CA LEU A 76 -3.11 -12.44 -11.51
C LEU A 76 -2.44 -13.64 -10.80
N MET A 77 -1.68 -13.41 -9.73
CA MET A 77 -0.92 -14.43 -9.01
C MET A 77 -1.55 -14.92 -7.71
N ASP A 78 -2.83 -14.60 -7.45
CA ASP A 78 -3.60 -15.12 -6.29
C ASP A 78 -3.94 -16.63 -6.39
N THR A 79 -3.20 -17.40 -7.19
CA THR A 79 -3.36 -18.85 -7.29
C THR A 79 -2.40 -19.54 -6.32
N GLU A 80 -2.99 -19.98 -5.21
CA GLU A 80 -2.63 -21.18 -4.45
C GLU A 80 -1.31 -21.12 -3.65
N SER A 81 -1.34 -20.39 -2.53
CA SER A 81 -0.73 -20.91 -1.31
C SER A 81 -1.82 -21.51 -0.41
N ASP A 82 -2.51 -22.53 -0.92
CA ASP A 82 -3.13 -23.54 -0.06
C ASP A 82 -1.99 -24.29 0.65
N ARG A 83 -1.66 -23.81 1.85
CA ARG A 83 -1.10 -24.69 2.87
C ARG A 83 -2.00 -24.59 4.08
N SER A 84 -3.00 -25.46 4.05
CA SER A 84 -3.69 -26.02 5.20
C SER A 84 -2.77 -26.13 6.42
N GLU A 85 -3.11 -25.48 7.53
CA GLU A 85 -3.01 -26.05 8.88
C GLU A 85 -4.20 -25.54 9.73
N THR A 86 -5.11 -26.45 10.08
CA THR A 86 -6.22 -26.26 11.02
C THR A 86 -5.80 -26.75 12.42
N PRO A 87 -6.67 -26.63 13.44
CA PRO A 87 -6.58 -25.74 14.59
C PRO A 87 -5.89 -26.38 15.82
N ALA A 88 -5.31 -25.56 16.70
CA ALA A 88 -4.93 -26.00 18.04
C ALA A 88 -5.66 -25.14 19.09
N ASP A 89 -6.70 -25.75 19.64
CA ASP A 89 -7.29 -25.44 20.94
C ASP A 89 -6.20 -25.34 22.01
N THR A 90 -6.16 -24.25 22.75
CA THR A 90 -5.77 -24.31 24.16
C THR A 90 -6.55 -23.26 24.93
N SER A 91 -7.67 -23.73 25.48
CA SER A 91 -8.27 -23.13 26.67
C SER A 91 -7.21 -22.98 27.77
N GLY A 92 -7.07 -21.77 28.29
CA GLY A 92 -6.14 -21.43 29.36
C GLY A 92 -6.57 -20.14 30.04
N GLU A 93 -7.71 -20.19 30.73
CA GLU A 93 -8.05 -19.23 31.77
C GLU A 93 -6.91 -19.17 32.78
N ASN A 94 -6.38 -17.97 33.03
CA ASN A 94 -5.89 -17.56 34.34
C ASN A 94 -6.08 -16.05 34.45
N LEU A 95 -7.14 -15.68 35.16
CA LEU A 95 -7.33 -14.35 35.74
C LEU A 95 -6.47 -14.24 37.00
N ASP A 96 -6.15 -12.98 37.33
CA ASP A 96 -5.65 -12.48 38.61
C ASP A 96 -4.13 -12.51 38.86
N ALA A 97 -3.47 -11.36 38.61
CA ALA A 97 -3.11 -10.42 39.69
C ALA A 97 -2.19 -9.29 39.19
N GLU A 98 -2.53 -8.06 39.60
CA GLU A 98 -1.66 -6.88 39.71
C GLU A 98 -0.94 -6.33 38.47
N SER A 99 -1.41 -5.18 37.99
CA SER A 99 -0.58 -3.96 37.90
C SER A 99 -1.47 -2.75 37.64
N ALA A 100 -1.73 -1.97 38.69
CA ALA A 100 -2.39 -0.66 38.55
C ALA A 100 -1.48 0.40 37.91
N ASP A 101 -0.21 0.08 37.68
CA ASP A 101 0.80 0.99 37.11
C ASP A 101 0.77 0.99 35.56
N THR A 102 0.56 -0.16 34.94
CA THR A 102 0.59 -0.30 33.46
C THR A 102 -0.62 0.31 32.76
N ARG A 103 -1.77 0.42 33.43
CA ARG A 103 -3.00 0.96 32.82
C ARG A 103 -2.93 2.47 32.58
N ALA A 104 -2.27 3.20 33.48
CA ALA A 104 -2.10 4.65 33.33
C ALA A 104 -1.13 5.00 32.19
N GLU A 105 -0.05 4.24 32.01
CA GLU A 105 0.87 4.42 30.87
C GLU A 105 0.22 4.02 29.54
N SER A 106 -0.56 2.94 29.52
CA SER A 106 -1.28 2.53 28.30
C SER A 106 -2.35 3.55 27.89
N ASP A 107 -3.12 4.11 28.83
CA ASP A 107 -4.15 5.12 28.53
C ASP A 107 -3.52 6.44 28.03
N THR A 108 -2.39 6.87 28.62
CA THR A 108 -1.68 8.09 28.17
C THR A 108 -1.01 7.93 26.81
N LEU A 109 -0.48 6.74 26.48
CA LEU A 109 0.02 6.42 25.15
C LEU A 109 -1.11 6.41 24.12
N ASP A 110 -2.28 5.82 24.44
CA ASP A 110 -3.42 5.78 23.52
C ASP A 110 -3.96 7.18 23.22
N ASP A 111 -4.08 8.03 24.25
CA ASP A 111 -4.44 9.44 24.09
C ASP A 111 -3.42 10.20 23.22
N GLY A 112 -2.12 9.94 23.42
CA GLY A 112 -1.04 10.50 22.61
C GLY A 112 -1.09 10.06 21.15
N VAL A 113 -1.42 8.80 20.90
CA VAL A 113 -1.61 8.24 19.54
C VAL A 113 -2.80 8.88 18.86
N ASN A 114 -3.94 8.98 19.55
CA ASN A 114 -5.16 9.59 19.00
C ASN A 114 -4.90 11.05 18.62
N ALA A 115 -4.23 11.83 19.49
CA ALA A 115 -3.82 13.20 19.18
C ALA A 115 -2.87 13.27 17.98
N ALA A 116 -1.91 12.34 17.86
CA ALA A 116 -0.99 12.28 16.71
C ALA A 116 -1.74 11.98 15.40
N ILE A 117 -2.66 11.01 15.41
CA ILE A 117 -3.51 10.67 14.25
C ILE A 117 -4.36 11.87 13.82
N GLU A 118 -4.89 12.63 14.77
CA GLU A 118 -5.66 13.85 14.46
C GLU A 118 -4.81 14.95 13.84
N ALA A 119 -3.54 15.08 14.26
CA ALA A 119 -2.60 16.07 13.76
C ALA A 119 -2.10 15.77 12.33
N VAL A 120 -2.13 14.50 11.90
CA VAL A 120 -1.76 14.13 10.53
C VAL A 120 -2.69 14.81 9.53
N ASP A 121 -2.10 15.47 8.53
CA ASP A 121 -2.78 16.06 7.36
C ASP A 121 -3.42 14.97 6.49
N THR A 122 -4.59 14.51 6.94
CA THR A 122 -5.31 13.40 6.35
C THR A 122 -6.24 13.92 5.26
N PRO A 123 -6.07 13.47 4.00
CA PRO A 123 -6.90 13.95 2.91
C PRO A 123 -8.34 13.49 3.09
N GLY A 124 -9.29 14.31 2.65
CA GLY A 124 -10.73 14.03 2.72
C GLY A 124 -11.44 14.86 3.80
N SER A 125 -12.74 14.65 3.93
CA SER A 125 -13.58 15.36 4.91
C SER A 125 -14.67 14.44 5.45
N GLY A 126 -15.22 14.81 6.61
CA GLY A 126 -16.31 14.08 7.25
C GLY A 126 -16.01 12.59 7.43
N GLU A 127 -16.87 11.75 6.85
CA GLU A 127 -16.80 10.29 6.94
C GLU A 127 -15.51 9.72 6.32
N THR A 128 -15.08 10.22 5.16
CA THR A 128 -13.84 9.77 4.50
C THR A 128 -12.61 10.09 5.34
N LEU A 129 -12.58 11.27 5.98
CA LEU A 129 -11.52 11.64 6.90
C LEU A 129 -11.45 10.68 8.09
N ARG A 130 -12.61 10.33 8.65
CA ARG A 130 -12.70 9.42 9.80
C ARG A 130 -12.17 8.02 9.45
N ARG A 131 -12.64 7.43 8.34
CA ARG A 131 -12.19 6.10 7.90
C ARG A 131 -10.71 6.03 7.60
N ARG A 132 -10.13 7.08 7.02
CA ARG A 132 -8.68 7.13 6.75
C ARG A 132 -7.86 7.19 8.04
N ARG A 133 -8.33 7.91 9.06
CA ARG A 133 -7.71 7.94 10.38
C ARG A 133 -7.85 6.60 11.11
N GLU A 134 -8.99 5.94 10.96
CA GLU A 134 -9.26 4.61 11.50
C GLU A 134 -8.35 3.55 10.86
N ALA A 135 -8.18 3.57 9.53
CA ALA A 135 -7.21 2.71 8.86
C ALA A 135 -5.77 2.98 9.33
N LEU A 136 -5.40 4.25 9.56
CA LEU A 136 -4.09 4.59 10.12
C LEU A 136 -3.93 4.06 11.55
N ARG A 137 -4.99 4.11 12.35
CA ARG A 137 -5.04 3.55 13.71
C ARG A 137 -4.86 2.04 13.69
N GLU A 138 -5.56 1.33 12.81
CA GLU A 138 -5.46 -0.12 12.69
C GLU A 138 -4.06 -0.59 12.30
N MET A 139 -3.42 0.12 11.35
CA MET A 139 -2.02 -0.13 10.99
C MET A 139 -1.08 0.09 12.18
N TYR A 140 -1.34 1.12 13.00
CA TYR A 140 -0.56 1.39 14.21
C TYR A 140 -0.73 0.29 15.26
N ASP A 141 -1.97 -0.11 15.54
CA ASP A 141 -2.29 -1.14 16.52
C ASP A 141 -1.65 -2.48 16.13
N TYR A 142 -1.72 -2.84 14.85
CA TYR A 142 -1.02 -4.02 14.32
C TYR A 142 0.50 -3.92 14.52
N LEU A 143 1.10 -2.76 14.20
CA LEU A 143 2.53 -2.58 14.38
C LEU A 143 2.96 -2.62 15.86
N LYS A 144 2.13 -2.11 16.77
CA LYS A 144 2.33 -2.16 18.22
C LYS A 144 2.23 -3.59 18.76
N GLU A 145 1.26 -4.36 18.28
CA GLU A 145 1.05 -5.75 18.72
C GLU A 145 2.15 -6.70 18.21
N HIS A 146 2.50 -6.59 16.93
CA HIS A 146 3.47 -7.47 16.29
C HIS A 146 4.93 -7.00 16.40
N GLY A 147 5.15 -5.75 16.81
CA GLY A 147 6.46 -5.11 16.92
C GLY A 147 7.11 -4.77 15.58
N THR A 148 6.80 -5.51 14.50
CA THR A 148 7.26 -5.21 13.14
C THR A 148 6.18 -5.54 12.12
N ALA A 149 6.13 -4.77 11.03
CA ALA A 149 5.20 -5.02 9.93
C ALA A 149 5.82 -4.64 8.58
N ARG A 150 5.43 -5.34 7.53
CA ARG A 150 5.72 -5.01 6.15
C ARG A 150 4.51 -4.33 5.52
N ARG A 151 4.76 -3.73 4.35
CA ARG A 151 3.70 -3.13 3.55
C ARG A 151 2.60 -4.14 3.15
N SER A 152 2.96 -5.40 2.90
CA SER A 152 2.01 -6.49 2.63
C SER A 152 1.03 -6.67 3.78
N ASP A 153 1.55 -6.67 5.00
CA ASP A 153 0.76 -6.95 6.21
C ASP A 153 -0.30 -5.84 6.40
N PHE A 154 0.07 -4.58 6.13
CA PHE A 154 -0.89 -3.49 6.13
C PHE A 154 -1.93 -3.55 5.00
N ALA A 155 -1.60 -4.19 3.88
CA ALA A 155 -2.52 -4.37 2.75
C ALA A 155 -3.64 -5.36 3.08
N GLU A 156 -3.39 -6.30 4.00
CA GLU A 156 -4.38 -7.27 4.48
C GLU A 156 -5.37 -6.64 5.48
N LEU A 157 -4.95 -5.58 6.18
CA LEU A 157 -5.76 -4.90 7.19
C LEU A 157 -6.67 -3.83 6.57
N VAL A 158 -6.13 -3.04 5.64
CA VAL A 158 -6.83 -1.84 5.14
C VAL A 158 -7.56 -2.14 3.84
N ASP A 159 -8.90 -2.19 3.91
CA ASP A 159 -9.74 -2.16 2.72
C ASP A 159 -9.72 -0.79 2.05
N ALA A 160 -9.16 -0.72 0.83
CA ALA A 160 -9.01 0.51 0.06
C ALA A 160 -10.35 1.18 -0.28
N GLU A 161 -11.38 0.39 -0.59
CA GLU A 161 -12.69 0.95 -0.96
C GLU A 161 -13.33 1.66 0.24
N SER A 162 -13.20 1.08 1.44
CA SER A 162 -13.68 1.69 2.69
C SER A 162 -13.08 3.08 2.93
N VAL A 163 -11.79 3.28 2.61
CA VAL A 163 -11.07 4.55 2.77
C VAL A 163 -11.19 5.49 1.55
N GLY A 164 -12.00 5.11 0.57
CA GLY A 164 -12.26 5.92 -0.63
C GLY A 164 -11.06 6.03 -1.56
N TYR A 165 -10.26 4.97 -1.66
CA TYR A 165 -9.20 4.80 -2.64
C TYR A 165 -9.51 3.61 -3.54
N GLY A 166 -9.02 3.61 -4.78
CA GLY A 166 -9.23 2.49 -5.70
C GLY A 166 -8.39 1.25 -5.38
N SER A 167 -7.32 1.39 -4.59
CA SER A 167 -6.43 0.29 -4.20
C SER A 167 -5.62 0.66 -2.95
N PHE A 168 -5.14 -0.36 -2.22
CA PHE A 168 -4.28 -0.14 -1.06
C PHE A 168 -2.99 0.59 -1.45
N ASN A 169 -2.45 0.32 -2.64
CA ASN A 169 -1.29 1.05 -3.17
C ASN A 169 -1.57 2.55 -3.34
N SER A 170 -2.77 2.90 -3.84
CA SER A 170 -3.19 4.29 -3.99
C SER A 170 -3.34 4.98 -2.63
N PHE A 171 -3.95 4.31 -1.65
CA PHE A 171 -4.02 4.79 -0.26
C PHE A 171 -2.60 4.99 0.32
N TRP A 172 -1.76 3.98 0.21
CA TRP A 172 -0.40 3.98 0.75
C TRP A 172 0.45 5.11 0.17
N ASN A 173 0.48 5.28 -1.15
CA ASN A 173 1.33 6.27 -1.79
C ASN A 173 0.81 7.70 -1.60
N ASN A 174 -0.49 7.94 -1.77
CA ASN A 174 -1.06 9.29 -1.73
C ASN A 174 -1.29 9.82 -0.32
N TYR A 175 -1.41 8.93 0.67
CA TYR A 175 -1.61 9.31 2.06
C TYR A 175 -0.44 8.87 2.94
N VAL A 176 -0.27 7.56 3.16
CA VAL A 176 0.70 7.05 4.16
C VAL A 176 2.13 7.52 3.87
N LYS A 177 2.59 7.39 2.64
CA LYS A 177 3.94 7.77 2.19
C LYS A 177 4.05 9.26 1.87
N ALA A 178 3.14 9.82 1.08
CA ALA A 178 3.21 11.24 0.69
C ALA A 178 3.07 12.21 1.87
N LYS A 179 2.38 11.79 2.95
CA LYS A 179 2.22 12.60 4.17
C LYS A 179 3.07 12.10 5.33
N ASP A 180 3.92 11.09 5.15
CA ASP A 180 4.64 10.42 6.24
C ASP A 180 3.69 10.02 7.40
N ALA A 181 2.43 9.68 7.12
CA ALA A 181 1.36 9.58 8.12
C ALA A 181 1.69 8.62 9.26
N LEU A 182 2.15 7.41 8.91
CA LEU A 182 2.46 6.37 9.89
C LEU A 182 3.74 6.68 10.68
N LYS A 183 4.72 7.35 10.06
CA LYS A 183 5.98 7.77 10.70
C LYS A 183 5.78 8.90 11.72
N GLN A 184 4.70 9.67 11.60
CA GLN A 184 4.37 10.73 12.55
C GLN A 184 3.79 10.19 13.86
N LEU A 185 3.41 8.92 13.91
CA LEU A 185 2.85 8.31 15.12
C LEU A 185 3.95 7.97 16.14
N PRO A 186 3.64 8.05 17.44
CA PRO A 186 4.62 7.82 18.49
C PRO A 186 5.17 6.40 18.41
N ASN A 187 6.47 6.23 18.66
CA ASN A 187 7.16 4.94 18.69
C ASN A 187 7.22 4.17 17.35
N VAL A 188 6.84 4.80 16.24
CA VAL A 188 6.93 4.18 14.92
C VAL A 188 8.24 4.55 14.22
N ASP A 189 9.00 3.52 13.85
CA ASP A 189 10.19 3.63 13.02
C ASP A 189 9.91 3.18 11.59
N PRO A 190 10.11 4.04 10.57
CA PRO A 190 10.01 3.65 9.18
C PRO A 190 11.21 2.78 8.77
N PRO A 191 11.06 1.98 7.70
CA PRO A 191 12.18 1.23 7.13
C PRO A 191 13.32 2.15 6.67
N GLY A 192 14.55 1.67 6.81
CA GLY A 192 15.73 2.31 6.22
C GLY A 192 15.73 2.30 4.69
N GLU A 193 16.69 2.99 4.07
CA GLU A 193 16.82 3.04 2.61
C GLU A 193 17.04 1.63 2.04
N GLY A 194 16.10 1.15 1.23
CA GLY A 194 16.11 -0.20 0.66
C GLY A 194 15.51 -1.30 1.57
N GLU A 195 15.05 -0.95 2.77
CA GLU A 195 14.30 -1.86 3.64
C GLU A 195 12.77 -1.72 3.43
N HIS A 196 12.03 -2.71 3.91
CA HIS A 196 10.57 -2.78 3.77
C HIS A 196 9.83 -3.05 5.09
N THR A 197 10.56 -3.11 6.21
CA THR A 197 10.03 -3.46 7.52
C THR A 197 9.92 -2.23 8.41
N TRP A 198 8.70 -1.92 8.84
CA TRP A 198 8.39 -0.96 9.89
C TRP A 198 8.60 -1.59 11.26
N ARG A 199 8.96 -0.78 12.25
CA ARG A 199 9.23 -1.26 13.61
C ARG A 199 8.52 -0.40 14.64
N PHE A 200 8.06 -1.03 15.71
CA PHE A 200 7.59 -0.38 16.91
C PHE A 200 8.68 -0.37 17.97
N LYS A 201 8.93 0.79 18.57
CA LYS A 201 9.82 0.93 19.72
C LYS A 201 8.99 0.85 21.00
N ALA A 202 9.03 -0.31 21.65
CA ALA A 202 8.49 -0.47 23.00
C ALA A 202 9.22 0.41 24.01
#